data_AF-A0A2W6SHF7-F1
#
_entry.id   AF-A0A2W6SHF7-F1
#
_cell.length_a   1.000
_cell.length_b   1.000
_cell.length_c   1.000
_cell.angle_alpha   90.00
_cell.angle_beta   90.00
_cell.angle_gamma   90.00
#
_symmetry.space_group_name_H-M   'P 1'
#
loop_
_entity.id
_entity.type
_entity.pdbx_description
1 polymer ?
#
loop_
_entity_poly.entity_id
_entity_poly.type
_entity_poly.pdbx_seq_one_letter_code
_entity_poly.pdbx_strand_id
1 'polypeptide(L)'
;MAAWTKRGACVGGMAAALALSGCGGGNYRPVRDTPVRIGPPYTVRGVTYVPAADPTYDMLGYASWYGSESGNRTANGERFRAKGISAAHTSLPLPSYVEVTSLDTGRTILVRVNDRGPFAGRGRIIDLSRGAAEDLGLRAQGQAAVRVRVVDPPERDREKLRSGKSAAPRPRVSDTVLANLRAQLQAAGY
;
A
#
# COMPACT_ATOMS: atom_id res chain seq x y z
N MET A 1 79.69 -22.70 -40.57
CA MET A 1 78.53 -22.92 -41.44
C MET A 1 77.28 -22.84 -40.58
N ALA A 2 76.30 -22.07 -41.05
CA ALA A 2 75.17 -21.56 -40.27
C ALA A 2 74.21 -22.64 -39.74
N ALA A 3 73.72 -22.46 -38.52
CA ALA A 3 72.54 -23.12 -38.00
C ALA A 3 71.51 -22.03 -37.65
N TRP A 4 70.40 -22.00 -38.37
CA TRP A 4 69.26 -21.13 -38.07
C TRP A 4 68.01 -22.01 -38.04
N THR A 5 67.47 -22.20 -36.83
CA THR A 5 66.20 -22.89 -36.58
C THR A 5 65.22 -21.94 -35.90
N LYS A 6 64.01 -21.98 -36.46
CA LYS A 6 62.81 -21.18 -36.20
C LYS A 6 62.41 -21.10 -34.72
N ARG A 7 61.83 -19.97 -34.29
CA ARG A 7 60.66 -19.96 -33.38
C ARG A 7 59.70 -18.82 -33.72
N GLY A 8 58.45 -19.19 -33.95
CA GLY A 8 57.33 -18.32 -34.29
C GLY A 8 56.81 -17.52 -33.09
N ALA A 9 56.16 -16.41 -33.42
CA ALA A 9 55.53 -15.49 -32.49
C ALA A 9 54.21 -16.05 -31.93
N CYS A 10 54.05 -16.00 -30.61
CA CYS A 10 52.78 -16.22 -29.93
C CYS A 10 52.28 -14.88 -29.33
N VAL A 11 51.10 -14.48 -29.80
CA VAL A 11 49.92 -14.00 -29.06
C VAL A 11 50.13 -13.00 -27.90
N GLY A 12 49.47 -11.85 -28.02
CA GLY A 12 49.22 -10.95 -26.89
C GLY A 12 48.18 -9.87 -27.20
N GLY A 13 46.97 -10.25 -27.60
CA GLY A 13 45.84 -9.33 -27.73
C GLY A 13 45.31 -8.93 -26.35
N MET A 14 45.58 -7.70 -25.92
CA MET A 14 45.13 -7.16 -24.64
C MET A 14 43.72 -6.55 -24.81
N ALA A 15 42.69 -7.35 -24.50
CA ALA A 15 41.31 -6.87 -24.41
C ALA A 15 41.15 -6.05 -23.12
N ALA A 16 41.05 -4.72 -23.25
CA ALA A 16 40.73 -3.83 -22.14
C ALA A 16 39.25 -3.96 -21.77
N ALA A 17 38.96 -4.67 -20.67
CA ALA A 17 37.63 -4.73 -20.08
C ALA A 17 37.34 -3.40 -19.34
N LEU A 18 36.46 -2.58 -19.92
CA LEU A 18 35.89 -1.40 -19.26
C LEU A 18 34.94 -1.85 -18.14
N ALA A 19 35.43 -1.87 -16.91
CA ALA A 19 34.61 -2.08 -15.72
C ALA A 19 33.80 -0.80 -15.43
N LEU A 20 32.54 -0.77 -15.86
CA LEU A 20 31.57 0.24 -15.46
C LEU A 20 31.22 0.06 -13.98
N SER A 21 31.97 0.73 -13.10
CA SER A 21 31.61 0.86 -11.69
C SER A 21 30.43 1.82 -11.56
N GLY A 22 29.22 1.27 -11.54
CA GLY A 22 27.99 2.00 -11.27
C GLY A 22 27.88 2.37 -9.78
N CYS A 23 28.38 3.54 -9.40
CA CYS A 23 28.07 4.16 -8.11
C CYS A 23 26.63 4.71 -8.15
N GLY A 24 25.65 3.87 -7.85
CA GLY A 24 24.23 4.22 -7.85
C GLY A 24 23.44 3.66 -6.66
N GLY A 25 24.09 3.50 -5.51
CA GLY A 25 23.47 2.96 -4.30
C GLY A 25 22.80 4.04 -3.44
N GLY A 26 21.76 4.70 -3.95
CA GLY A 26 20.86 5.45 -3.06
C GLY A 26 20.34 4.50 -1.98
N ASN A 27 20.23 4.97 -0.73
CA ASN A 27 19.77 4.20 0.44
C ASN A 27 18.32 3.68 0.28
N TYR A 28 18.10 2.73 -0.63
CA TYR A 28 16.82 2.08 -0.87
C TYR A 28 16.56 1.11 0.28
N ARG A 29 15.67 1.52 1.19
CA ARG A 29 15.09 0.60 2.17
C ARG A 29 13.88 -0.07 1.52
N PRO A 30 13.91 -1.39 1.28
CA PRO A 30 12.75 -2.08 0.76
C PRO A 30 11.60 -1.99 1.78
N VAL A 31 10.38 -1.79 1.27
CA VAL A 31 9.14 -1.90 2.05
C VAL A 31 8.99 -3.35 2.53
N ARG A 32 8.65 -3.55 3.80
CA ARG A 32 8.57 -4.88 4.44
C ARG A 32 7.27 -5.04 5.22
N ASP A 33 6.81 -6.28 5.37
CA ASP A 33 5.63 -6.58 6.18
C ASP A 33 5.95 -6.80 7.66
N THR A 34 7.23 -6.92 7.98
CA THR A 34 7.70 -7.21 9.33
C THR A 34 8.66 -6.12 9.82
N PRO A 35 8.61 -5.79 11.12
CA PRO A 35 7.64 -6.28 12.11
C PRO A 35 6.25 -5.62 11.95
N VAL A 36 5.19 -6.37 12.28
CA VAL A 36 3.85 -5.81 12.48
C VAL A 36 3.79 -5.15 13.87
N ARG A 37 3.33 -3.91 13.92
CA ARG A 37 3.29 -3.06 15.12
C ARG A 37 1.87 -2.64 15.42
N ILE A 38 1.37 -3.01 16.59
CA ILE A 38 0.13 -2.46 17.14
C ILE A 38 0.41 -1.01 17.60
N GLY A 39 1.41 -0.85 18.47
CA GLY A 39 1.80 0.43 19.04
C GLY A 39 0.96 0.80 20.28
N PRO A 40 1.42 1.76 21.10
CA PRO A 40 0.67 2.23 22.26
C PRO A 40 -0.56 3.06 21.84
N PRO A 41 -1.53 3.27 22.76
CA PRO A 41 -2.56 4.29 22.60
C PRO A 41 -1.96 5.67 22.31
N TYR A 42 -2.64 6.47 21.51
CA TYR A 42 -2.19 7.82 21.15
C TYR A 42 -3.38 8.78 21.02
N THR A 43 -3.14 10.07 21.29
CA THR A 43 -4.18 11.10 21.27
C THR A 43 -3.96 12.07 20.12
N VAL A 44 -5.01 12.35 19.36
CA VAL A 44 -5.02 13.39 18.33
C VAL A 44 -6.26 14.25 18.52
N ARG A 45 -6.08 15.57 18.65
CA ARG A 45 -7.18 16.54 18.84
C ARG A 45 -8.15 16.17 19.97
N GLY A 46 -7.61 15.66 21.09
CA GLY A 46 -8.40 15.25 22.26
C GLY A 46 -9.09 13.89 22.14
N VAL A 47 -9.02 13.21 20.99
CA VAL A 47 -9.54 11.84 20.82
C VAL A 47 -8.42 10.84 21.02
N THR A 48 -8.62 9.88 21.93
CA THR A 48 -7.69 8.78 22.16
C THR A 48 -8.02 7.61 21.23
N TYR A 49 -7.03 7.16 20.48
CA TYR A 49 -7.09 5.95 19.65
C TYR A 49 -6.27 4.86 20.29
N VAL A 50 -6.83 3.64 20.35
CA VAL A 50 -6.19 2.46 20.91
C VAL A 50 -5.98 1.46 19.78
N PRO A 51 -4.75 1.35 19.24
CA PRO A 51 -4.45 0.30 18.29
C PRO A 51 -4.63 -1.09 18.89
N ALA A 52 -5.20 -2.00 18.10
CA ALA A 52 -5.41 -3.38 18.49
C ALA A 52 -5.38 -4.28 17.26
N ALA A 53 -4.92 -5.53 17.44
CA ALA A 53 -5.10 -6.55 16.42
C ALA A 53 -6.56 -7.01 16.42
N ASP A 54 -7.19 -6.92 15.26
CA ASP A 54 -8.54 -7.44 15.02
C ASP A 54 -8.55 -8.15 13.65
N PRO A 55 -8.25 -9.46 13.61
CA PRO A 55 -8.28 -10.21 12.37
C PRO A 55 -9.69 -10.37 11.79
N THR A 56 -10.72 -10.06 12.58
CA THR A 56 -12.14 -10.13 12.19
C THR A 56 -12.73 -8.78 11.81
N TYR A 57 -11.90 -7.73 11.77
CA TYR A 57 -12.35 -6.37 11.49
C TYR A 57 -13.12 -6.31 10.17
N ASP A 58 -14.38 -5.88 10.26
CA ASP A 58 -15.31 -5.76 9.15
C ASP A 58 -16.28 -4.62 9.46
N MET A 59 -15.99 -3.46 8.89
CA MET A 59 -16.68 -2.22 9.26
C MET A 59 -17.19 -1.47 8.05
N LEU A 60 -18.37 -0.88 8.22
CA LEU A 60 -18.96 0.10 7.32
C LEU A 60 -18.66 1.51 7.81
N GLY A 61 -18.35 2.39 6.86
CA GLY A 61 -18.11 3.79 7.14
C GLY A 61 -17.75 4.54 5.87
N TYR A 62 -16.98 5.61 6.04
CA TYR A 62 -16.58 6.50 4.97
C TYR A 62 -15.07 6.48 4.74
N ALA A 63 -14.69 6.53 3.48
CA ALA A 63 -13.33 6.77 3.04
C ALA A 63 -13.15 8.23 2.64
N SER A 64 -12.01 8.82 3.01
CA SER A 64 -11.42 9.96 2.29
C SER A 64 -10.13 9.52 1.61
N TRP A 65 -9.45 10.46 0.94
CA TRP A 65 -8.15 10.19 0.34
C TRP A 65 -7.21 11.39 0.47
N TYR A 66 -5.91 11.11 0.47
CA TYR A 66 -4.82 12.09 0.65
C TYR A 66 -3.71 11.87 -0.40
N GLY A 67 -2.81 12.85 -0.51
CA GLY A 67 -1.79 12.81 -1.58
C GLY A 67 -0.85 14.01 -1.64
N SER A 68 -1.22 15.16 -1.08
CA SER A 68 -0.36 16.36 -0.98
C SER A 68 0.92 16.09 -0.19
N GLU A 69 0.87 15.13 0.73
CA GLU A 69 1.94 14.75 1.66
C GLU A 69 2.96 13.79 1.02
N SER A 70 2.87 13.52 -0.28
CA SER A 70 3.74 12.57 -0.99
C SER A 70 5.22 12.85 -0.71
N GLY A 71 5.99 11.81 -0.39
CA GLY A 71 7.40 11.90 -0.04
C GLY A 71 7.68 11.95 1.47
N ASN A 72 6.69 12.30 2.29
CA ASN A 72 6.76 12.22 3.75
C ASN A 72 6.89 10.76 4.22
N ARG A 73 7.25 10.58 5.50
CA ARG A 73 7.24 9.25 6.13
C ARG A 73 5.86 8.94 6.67
N THR A 74 5.37 7.74 6.41
CA THR A 74 4.18 7.20 7.07
C THR A 74 4.50 6.82 8.52
N ALA A 75 3.48 6.54 9.33
CA ALA A 75 3.65 5.97 10.66
C ALA A 75 4.39 4.62 10.65
N ASN A 76 4.32 3.85 9.54
CA ASN A 76 5.15 2.65 9.39
C ASN A 76 6.62 2.96 9.03
N GLY A 77 6.99 4.22 8.81
CA GLY A 77 8.34 4.68 8.52
C GLY A 77 8.75 4.56 7.04
N GLU A 78 7.84 4.12 6.18
CA GLU A 78 8.01 4.04 4.73
C GLU A 78 7.84 5.43 4.10
N ARG A 79 8.43 5.66 2.91
CA ARG A 79 8.12 6.87 2.14
C ARG A 79 6.74 6.74 1.51
N PHE A 80 5.85 7.68 1.82
CA PHE A 80 4.52 7.74 1.24
C PHE A 80 4.58 8.03 -0.27
N ARG A 81 3.81 7.25 -1.04
CA ARG A 81 3.67 7.40 -2.49
C ARG A 81 2.22 7.66 -2.82
N ALA A 82 1.87 8.90 -3.19
CA ALA A 82 0.47 9.25 -3.46
C ALA A 82 -0.17 8.41 -4.58
N LYS A 83 0.61 7.99 -5.59
CA LYS A 83 0.15 7.12 -6.68
C LYS A 83 0.17 5.62 -6.33
N GLY A 84 0.67 5.25 -5.16
CA GLY A 84 0.71 3.85 -4.72
C GLY A 84 -0.65 3.37 -4.22
N ILE A 85 -0.78 2.06 -3.99
CA ILE A 85 -2.00 1.44 -3.43
C ILE A 85 -1.81 1.20 -1.93
N SER A 86 -2.17 2.21 -1.12
CA SER A 86 -1.96 2.21 0.33
C SER A 86 -3.08 2.98 1.05
N ALA A 87 -3.16 2.82 2.37
CA ALA A 87 -4.13 3.51 3.19
C ALA A 87 -3.61 3.83 4.60
N ALA A 88 -4.29 4.75 5.28
CA ALA A 88 -4.14 5.03 6.70
C ALA A 88 -5.35 4.49 7.48
N HIS A 89 -5.09 3.95 8.67
CA HIS A 89 -6.11 3.51 9.62
C HIS A 89 -5.72 3.89 11.06
N THR A 90 -6.71 4.20 11.90
CA THR A 90 -6.47 4.67 13.27
C THR A 90 -5.99 3.55 14.21
N SER A 91 -6.66 2.40 14.21
CA SER A 91 -6.38 1.33 15.17
C SER A 91 -5.74 0.04 14.64
N LEU A 92 -5.88 -0.30 13.34
CA LEU A 92 -5.30 -1.54 12.82
C LEU A 92 -3.77 -1.59 12.98
N PRO A 93 -3.17 -2.78 13.18
CA PRO A 93 -1.72 -2.92 13.25
C PRO A 93 -1.05 -2.44 11.95
N LEU A 94 0.18 -1.93 12.04
CA LEU A 94 0.96 -1.51 10.87
C LEU A 94 2.13 -2.45 10.62
N PRO A 95 2.28 -2.98 9.40
CA PRO A 95 1.29 -2.93 8.34
C PRO A 95 0.13 -3.91 8.56
N SER A 96 -0.99 -3.64 7.88
CA SER A 96 -2.09 -4.59 7.70
C SER A 96 -2.55 -4.58 6.24
N TYR A 97 -3.31 -5.59 5.83
CA TYR A 97 -3.97 -5.62 4.53
C TYR A 97 -5.48 -5.60 4.71
N VAL A 98 -6.15 -4.79 3.92
CA VAL A 98 -7.60 -4.71 3.94
C VAL A 98 -8.19 -4.78 2.54
N GLU A 99 -9.33 -5.45 2.43
CA GLU A 99 -10.24 -5.33 1.31
C GLU A 99 -11.12 -4.09 1.52
N VAL A 100 -11.16 -3.23 0.50
CA VAL A 100 -12.01 -2.04 0.50
C VAL A 100 -13.02 -2.18 -0.63
N THR A 101 -14.30 -2.16 -0.28
CA THR A 101 -15.41 -2.16 -1.24
C THR A 101 -16.05 -0.79 -1.27
N SER A 102 -16.17 -0.19 -2.46
CA SER A 102 -16.98 0.99 -2.70
C SER A 102 -18.46 0.60 -2.65
N LEU A 103 -19.25 1.21 -1.78
CA LEU A 103 -20.69 0.94 -1.72
C LEU A 103 -21.43 1.56 -2.90
N ASP A 104 -20.88 2.57 -3.58
CA ASP A 104 -21.52 3.21 -4.73
C ASP A 104 -21.45 2.33 -5.99
N THR A 105 -20.32 1.64 -6.18
CA THR A 105 -20.06 0.87 -7.39
C THR A 105 -19.94 -0.62 -7.15
N GLY A 106 -19.70 -1.08 -5.92
CA GLY A 106 -19.34 -2.46 -5.63
C GLY A 106 -17.95 -2.87 -6.10
N ARG A 107 -17.15 -1.93 -6.65
CA ARG A 107 -15.74 -2.19 -6.94
C ARG A 107 -15.02 -2.48 -5.64
N THR A 108 -14.08 -3.41 -5.71
CA THR A 108 -13.34 -3.89 -4.56
C THR A 108 -11.85 -3.94 -4.89
N ILE A 109 -11.02 -3.41 -4.00
CA ILE A 109 -9.56 -3.46 -4.12
C ILE A 109 -8.93 -3.98 -2.83
N LEU A 110 -7.70 -4.46 -2.91
CA LEU A 110 -6.87 -4.68 -1.74
C LEU A 110 -5.96 -3.47 -1.55
N VAL A 111 -5.79 -3.04 -0.30
CA VAL A 111 -4.83 -1.98 0.04
C VAL A 111 -3.97 -2.39 1.22
N ARG A 112 -2.75 -1.87 1.22
CA ARG A 112 -1.84 -1.97 2.37
C ARG A 112 -2.07 -0.79 3.30
N VAL A 113 -2.42 -1.06 4.55
CA VAL A 113 -2.47 -0.06 5.61
C VAL A 113 -1.06 0.11 6.16
N ASN A 114 -0.46 1.30 5.98
CA ASN A 114 0.90 1.59 6.44
C ASN A 114 1.02 2.96 7.14
N ASP A 115 -0.10 3.60 7.45
CA ASP A 115 -0.13 4.90 8.10
C ASP A 115 -1.28 5.05 9.12
N ARG A 116 -1.28 6.13 9.89
CA ARG A 116 -2.28 6.48 10.90
C ARG A 116 -3.19 7.61 10.43
N GLY A 117 -4.48 7.49 10.70
CA GLY A 117 -5.55 8.37 10.22
C GLY A 117 -6.76 7.55 9.77
N PRO A 118 -7.89 8.13 9.37
CA PRO A 118 -8.23 9.55 9.42
C PRO A 118 -8.41 10.07 10.85
N PHE A 119 -8.04 11.34 11.09
CA PHE A 119 -8.25 12.04 12.37
C PHE A 119 -9.36 13.08 12.28
N ALA A 120 -10.45 12.70 11.63
CA ALA A 120 -11.35 13.69 11.07
C ALA A 120 -12.78 13.14 11.00
N GLY A 121 -13.71 13.78 11.71
CA GLY A 121 -15.15 13.53 11.68
C GLY A 121 -15.59 12.14 12.18
N ARG A 122 -16.86 12.04 12.57
CA ARG A 122 -17.50 10.75 12.87
C ARG A 122 -17.69 9.96 11.57
N GLY A 123 -17.59 8.63 11.63
CA GLY A 123 -17.90 7.74 10.50
C GLY A 123 -16.80 7.55 9.45
N ARG A 124 -15.74 8.38 9.43
CA ARG A 124 -14.58 8.13 8.57
C ARG A 124 -13.67 7.09 9.19
N ILE A 125 -13.47 5.98 8.47
CA ILE A 125 -12.75 4.80 8.99
C ILE A 125 -11.44 4.52 8.24
N ILE A 126 -11.25 5.10 7.05
CA ILE A 126 -10.06 4.86 6.24
C ILE A 126 -9.71 6.07 5.38
N ASP A 127 -8.41 6.33 5.23
CA ASP A 127 -7.87 7.32 4.31
C ASP A 127 -7.06 6.62 3.24
N LEU A 128 -7.51 6.68 1.99
CA LEU A 128 -6.83 6.05 0.85
C LEU A 128 -5.74 6.98 0.29
N SER A 129 -4.67 6.42 -0.26
CA SER A 129 -3.83 7.19 -1.17
C SER A 129 -4.61 7.57 -2.43
N ARG A 130 -4.23 8.64 -3.11
CA ARG A 130 -4.82 9.03 -4.41
C ARG A 130 -4.88 7.87 -5.40
N GLY A 131 -3.80 7.09 -5.53
CA GLY A 131 -3.77 5.91 -6.41
C GLY A 131 -4.77 4.82 -6.01
N ALA A 132 -4.95 4.56 -4.72
CA ALA A 132 -5.95 3.61 -4.24
C ALA A 132 -7.38 4.12 -4.46
N ALA A 133 -7.61 5.43 -4.29
CA ALA A 133 -8.90 6.06 -4.56
C ALA A 133 -9.26 5.97 -6.06
N GLU A 134 -8.30 6.27 -6.95
CA GLU A 134 -8.44 6.11 -8.40
C GLU A 134 -8.73 4.64 -8.79
N ASP A 135 -7.98 3.70 -8.23
CA ASP A 135 -8.15 2.27 -8.51
C ASP A 135 -9.52 1.75 -8.05
N LEU A 136 -9.98 2.17 -6.86
CA LEU A 136 -11.32 1.89 -6.36
C LEU A 136 -12.42 2.58 -7.19
N GLY A 137 -12.09 3.66 -7.90
CA GLY A 137 -13.02 4.45 -8.71
C GLY A 137 -13.77 5.52 -7.91
N LEU A 138 -13.16 6.05 -6.86
CA LEU A 138 -13.72 7.19 -6.13
C LEU A 138 -13.61 8.47 -6.98
N ARG A 139 -14.68 9.27 -6.98
CA ARG A 139 -14.71 10.56 -7.67
C ARG A 139 -14.01 11.62 -6.82
N ALA A 140 -13.51 12.69 -7.46
CA ALA A 140 -12.67 13.71 -6.83
C ALA A 140 -13.37 14.56 -5.74
N GLN A 141 -14.66 14.36 -5.45
CA GLN A 141 -15.42 15.16 -4.49
C GLN A 141 -16.11 14.27 -3.46
N GLY A 142 -15.88 14.56 -2.18
CA GLY A 142 -16.64 14.01 -1.06
C GLY A 142 -16.01 12.81 -0.34
N GLN A 143 -16.75 12.33 0.65
CA GLN A 143 -16.51 11.06 1.34
C GLN A 143 -17.18 9.93 0.55
N ALA A 144 -16.54 8.78 0.44
CA ALA A 144 -17.12 7.61 -0.23
C ALA A 144 -17.58 6.58 0.79
N ALA A 145 -18.81 6.08 0.67
CA ALA A 145 -19.29 4.97 1.47
C ALA A 145 -18.49 3.70 1.15
N VAL A 146 -17.91 3.07 2.16
CA VAL A 146 -17.05 1.89 2.01
C VAL A 146 -17.34 0.82 3.06
N ARG A 147 -17.03 -0.42 2.69
CA ARG A 147 -16.77 -1.51 3.62
C ARG A 147 -15.27 -1.77 3.67
N VAL A 148 -14.71 -1.91 4.86
CA VAL A 148 -13.30 -2.21 5.09
C VAL A 148 -13.19 -3.51 5.89
N ARG A 149 -12.47 -4.49 5.34
CA ARG A 149 -12.27 -5.81 5.94
C ARG A 149 -10.81 -6.16 6.05
N VAL A 150 -10.34 -6.59 7.21
CA VAL A 150 -9.00 -7.19 7.32
C VAL A 150 -8.97 -8.50 6.55
N VAL A 151 -7.90 -8.69 5.79
CA VAL A 151 -7.66 -9.90 4.98
C VAL A 151 -6.19 -10.28 5.02
N ASP A 152 -5.88 -11.55 4.74
CA ASP A 152 -4.52 -12.03 4.48
C ASP A 152 -4.42 -12.46 3.01
N PRO A 153 -4.01 -11.56 2.10
CA PRO A 153 -3.93 -11.89 0.69
C PRO A 153 -2.68 -12.74 0.39
N PRO A 154 -2.69 -13.52 -0.71
CA PRO A 154 -1.53 -14.33 -1.08
C PRO A 154 -0.29 -13.44 -1.33
N GLU A 155 0.90 -14.00 -1.11
CA GLU A 155 2.16 -13.25 -1.16
C GLU A 155 2.36 -12.46 -2.46
N ARG A 156 1.91 -12.99 -3.60
CA ARG A 156 1.93 -12.30 -4.90
C ARG A 156 1.23 -10.93 -4.88
N ASP A 157 0.13 -10.80 -4.15
CA ASP A 157 -0.63 -9.56 -4.04
C ASP A 157 0.00 -8.65 -2.98
N ARG A 158 0.51 -9.23 -1.89
CA ARG A 158 1.28 -8.51 -0.87
C ARG A 158 2.51 -7.83 -1.48
N GLU A 159 3.25 -8.54 -2.31
CA GLU A 159 4.42 -8.02 -3.02
C GLU A 159 4.07 -6.83 -3.92
N LYS A 160 3.02 -6.96 -4.74
CA LYS A 160 2.52 -5.87 -5.57
C LYS A 160 2.18 -4.64 -4.73
N LEU A 161 1.44 -4.82 -3.64
CA LEU A 161 1.05 -3.74 -2.74
C LEU A 161 2.26 -3.10 -2.04
N ARG A 162 3.27 -3.88 -1.62
CA ARG A 162 4.54 -3.33 -1.08
C ARG A 162 5.28 -2.46 -2.11
N SER A 163 5.18 -2.79 -3.40
CA SER A 163 5.73 -1.98 -4.48
C SER A 163 4.84 -0.78 -4.88
N GLY A 164 3.66 -0.64 -4.27
CA GLY A 164 2.66 0.38 -4.57
C GLY A 164 1.81 0.09 -5.80
N LYS A 165 1.79 -1.15 -6.30
CA LYS A 165 0.99 -1.58 -7.46
C LYS A 165 -0.31 -2.25 -7.01
N SER A 166 -1.34 -2.22 -7.85
CA SER A 166 -2.61 -2.90 -7.61
C SER A 166 -2.44 -4.42 -7.53
N ALA A 167 -3.18 -5.02 -6.60
CA ALA A 167 -3.35 -6.47 -6.53
C ALA A 167 -4.16 -7.00 -7.74
N ALA A 168 -4.33 -8.32 -7.82
CA ALA A 168 -5.21 -8.91 -8.83
C ALA A 168 -6.64 -8.31 -8.78
N PRO A 169 -7.29 -8.05 -9.94
CA PRO A 169 -8.67 -7.59 -9.98
C PRO A 169 -9.61 -8.53 -9.21
N ARG A 170 -10.60 -7.95 -8.52
CA ARG A 170 -11.58 -8.69 -7.74
C ARG A 170 -12.97 -8.55 -8.35
N PRO A 171 -13.84 -9.59 -8.23
CA PRO A 171 -15.23 -9.48 -8.64
C PRO A 171 -15.92 -8.31 -7.93
N ARG A 172 -16.83 -7.67 -8.66
CA ARG A 172 -17.72 -6.66 -8.08
C ARG A 172 -18.69 -7.33 -7.12
N VAL A 173 -19.02 -6.63 -6.04
CA VAL A 173 -20.12 -7.01 -5.14
C VAL A 173 -21.46 -6.87 -5.87
N SER A 174 -22.34 -7.86 -5.74
CA SER A 174 -23.66 -7.85 -6.40
C SER A 174 -24.56 -6.74 -5.86
N ASP A 175 -25.50 -6.28 -6.70
CA ASP A 175 -26.40 -5.17 -6.36
C ASP A 175 -27.27 -5.47 -5.12
N THR A 176 -27.70 -6.72 -4.93
CA THR A 176 -28.43 -7.15 -3.73
C THR A 176 -27.60 -6.96 -2.46
N VAL A 177 -26.32 -7.35 -2.49
CA VAL A 177 -25.43 -7.18 -1.34
C VAL A 177 -25.15 -5.70 -1.10
N LEU A 178 -24.95 -4.91 -2.17
CA LEU A 178 -24.77 -3.46 -2.05
C LEU A 178 -25.97 -2.77 -1.41
N ALA A 179 -27.20 -3.14 -1.80
CA ALA A 179 -28.40 -2.58 -1.19
C ALA A 179 -28.44 -2.84 0.33
N ASN A 180 -28.10 -4.06 0.75
CA ASN A 180 -28.04 -4.41 2.16
C ASN A 180 -26.95 -3.64 2.91
N LEU A 181 -25.74 -3.53 2.36
CA LEU A 181 -24.63 -2.78 2.98
C LEU A 181 -24.97 -1.29 3.12
N ARG A 182 -25.63 -0.70 2.11
CA ARG A 182 -26.08 0.70 2.15
C ARG A 182 -27.14 0.91 3.24
N ALA A 183 -28.11 0.00 3.36
CA ALA A 183 -29.12 0.05 4.42
C ALA A 183 -28.49 -0.07 5.82
N GLN A 184 -27.50 -0.95 5.99
CA GLN A 184 -26.75 -1.08 7.25
C GLN A 184 -25.96 0.19 7.58
N LEU A 185 -25.29 0.81 6.60
CA LEU A 185 -24.58 2.06 6.80
C LEU A 185 -25.52 3.20 7.21
N GLN A 186 -26.70 3.29 6.58
CA GLN A 186 -27.73 4.28 6.95
C GLN A 186 -28.23 4.06 8.39
N ALA A 187 -28.47 2.81 8.79
CA ALA A 187 -28.90 2.47 10.14
C ALA A 187 -27.84 2.80 11.22
N ALA A 188 -26.55 2.84 10.85
CA ALA A 188 -25.47 3.17 11.78
C ALA A 188 -25.47 4.65 12.25
N GLY A 189 -26.16 5.55 11.52
CA GLY A 189 -26.41 6.93 11.97
C GLY A 189 -25.15 7.78 12.17
N TYR A 190 -24.17 7.64 11.27
CA TYR A 190 -22.97 8.48 11.21
C TYR A 190 -23.26 9.91 10.78
#